data_AF-A0A7X0PB77-F1
#
_entry.id   AF-A0A7X0PB77-F1
#
_cell.length_a   1.000
_cell.length_b   1.000
_cell.length_c   1.000
_cell.angle_alpha   90.00
_cell.angle_beta   90.00
_cell.angle_gamma   90.00
#
_symmetry.space_group_name_H-M   'P 1'
#
loop_
_entity.id
_entity.type
_entity.pdbx_description
1 polymer ?
#
loop_
_entity_poly.entity_id
_entity_poly.type
_entity_poly.pdbx_seq_one_letter_code
_entity_poly.pdbx_strand_id
1 'polypeptide(L)'
;MAKRSWSEAAAKKRITARLAEVSTVTIKEYVRTTDLQGIANGVAYRVDGVHLYIDILNIGDMLNVTDYEGTTSHRRTLRFLNLHYRAVRDILADVDAIEIDFHNQRLHAVFAKPYGDEKARILKAVATAQLIRDVLAKTGEGGDDPLPAAKTRVGIDSGKALAVNNGRRSSREPLFLGDPANQAAKRAGGDVEGIYMTNTARAVLGWDEVIDMDDTALTQAQIEEAQKAADLPVTVSSVVKSWEADLANNPIGSFDFSRHTPPFKDIDLEKLTPGNSRRQESTSVYADIDNFTRYITDRIEDDESAASVVKTLHVLRGELDSVLYDDFAGRKIRFIGDCIHGILVEGTAQTTDDAETAKNALLCAAAMRSSFNLAMSELKAAEIDAGDLGLAIGVEHGVISVTRLGIKGERTRCCISRSVLASEGEQKRCNGRQTAMGPELYKHAPEQFQTLFGADRRRADFDYVAAEEALNPKAEAKKAAALSGGLLQPATATAAAAGFSFGKVAAQPSNSQRGFA
;
A
#
# COMPACT_ATOMS: atom_id res chain seq x y z
N MET A 1 -14.19 8.25 23.10
CA MET A 1 -13.77 7.18 22.17
C MET A 1 -13.68 7.78 20.77
N ALA A 2 -12.69 7.39 19.97
CA ALA A 2 -12.57 7.86 18.60
C ALA A 2 -13.73 7.27 17.75
N LYS A 3 -14.31 8.08 16.86
CA LYS A 3 -15.43 7.71 15.98
C LYS A 3 -15.00 6.56 15.02
N ARG A 4 -15.93 5.66 14.71
CA ARG A 4 -15.81 4.56 13.72
C ARG A 4 -17.03 4.54 12.82
N SER A 5 -17.30 5.68 12.19
CA SER A 5 -18.46 5.81 11.33
C SER A 5 -18.32 6.93 10.32
N TRP A 6 -18.89 6.67 9.16
CA TRP A 6 -18.92 7.58 8.03
C TRP A 6 -20.25 8.34 7.96
N SER A 7 -20.23 9.53 7.37
CA SER A 7 -21.43 10.33 7.11
C SER A 7 -21.25 11.10 5.83
N GLU A 8 -22.22 10.98 4.93
CA GLU A 8 -22.24 11.69 3.65
C GLU A 8 -22.11 13.22 3.84
N ALA A 9 -22.78 13.79 4.84
CA ALA A 9 -22.71 15.22 5.12
C ALA A 9 -21.30 15.67 5.55
N ALA A 10 -20.61 14.86 6.35
CA ALA A 10 -19.23 15.14 6.77
C ALA A 10 -18.26 15.00 5.59
N ALA A 11 -18.39 13.94 4.80
CA ALA A 11 -17.62 13.70 3.59
C ALA A 11 -17.82 14.84 2.58
N LYS A 12 -19.06 15.21 2.28
CA LYS A 12 -19.39 16.33 1.38
C LYS A 12 -18.73 17.64 1.84
N LYS A 13 -18.81 17.96 3.13
CA LYS A 13 -18.15 19.16 3.68
C LYS A 13 -16.63 19.14 3.45
N ARG A 14 -15.97 17.99 3.65
CA ARG A 14 -14.52 17.84 3.41
C ARG A 14 -14.19 17.95 1.92
N ILE A 15 -14.96 17.28 1.06
CA ILE A 15 -14.80 17.33 -0.41
C ILE A 15 -14.93 18.77 -0.91
N THR A 16 -15.97 19.51 -0.50
CA THR A 16 -16.14 20.93 -0.85
C THR A 16 -14.95 21.78 -0.39
N ALA A 17 -14.42 21.53 0.82
CA ALA A 17 -13.23 22.21 1.30
C ALA A 17 -11.98 21.89 0.45
N ARG A 18 -11.80 20.63 0.03
CA ARG A 18 -10.69 20.25 -0.86
C ARG A 18 -10.82 20.90 -2.23
N LEU A 19 -12.02 20.96 -2.81
CA LEU A 19 -12.26 21.65 -4.07
C LEU A 19 -11.87 23.13 -3.99
N ALA A 20 -12.18 23.81 -2.87
CA ALA A 20 -11.79 25.18 -2.65
C ALA A 20 -10.25 25.38 -2.58
N GLU A 21 -9.53 24.42 -1.98
CA GLU A 21 -8.05 24.43 -1.89
C GLU A 21 -7.35 24.39 -3.26
N VAL A 22 -8.02 23.87 -4.29
CA VAL A 22 -7.51 23.73 -5.67
C VAL A 22 -8.41 24.45 -6.69
N SER A 23 -9.10 25.49 -6.25
CA SER A 23 -9.92 26.35 -7.12
C SER A 23 -9.11 26.93 -8.28
N THR A 24 -7.84 27.25 -8.02
CA THR A 24 -6.84 27.59 -9.04
C THR A 24 -5.73 26.56 -9.04
N VAL A 25 -5.38 26.06 -10.23
CA VAL A 25 -4.22 25.20 -10.43
C VAL A 25 -3.30 25.83 -11.46
N THR A 26 -1.99 25.76 -11.21
CA THR A 26 -0.94 26.20 -12.14
C THR A 26 -0.06 25.01 -12.50
N ILE A 27 -0.02 24.71 -13.81
CA ILE A 27 0.92 23.76 -14.37
C ILE A 27 2.19 24.53 -14.79
N LYS A 28 3.36 23.95 -14.50
CA LYS A 28 4.66 24.54 -14.81
C LYS A 28 5.55 23.50 -15.47
N GLU A 29 6.51 23.95 -16.28
CA GLU A 29 7.55 23.06 -16.78
C GLU A 29 8.67 22.88 -15.74
N TYR A 30 9.19 21.65 -15.65
CA TYR A 30 10.39 21.38 -14.86
C TYR A 30 11.63 21.88 -15.62
N VAL A 31 12.31 22.84 -15.02
CA VAL A 31 13.51 23.47 -15.58
C VAL A 31 14.65 23.44 -14.57
N ARG A 32 15.84 23.88 -14.99
CA ARG A 32 17.07 23.81 -14.19
C ARG A 32 16.98 24.42 -12.79
N THR A 33 16.15 25.43 -12.60
CA THR A 33 15.97 26.16 -11.33
C THR A 33 14.78 25.67 -10.53
N THR A 34 14.09 24.61 -10.97
CA THR A 34 12.90 24.10 -10.29
C THR A 34 13.29 23.35 -9.01
N ASP A 35 12.65 23.72 -7.90
CA ASP A 35 12.65 22.95 -6.67
C ASP A 35 11.34 22.18 -6.54
N LEU A 36 11.45 20.86 -6.39
CA LEU A 36 10.31 19.96 -6.19
C LEU A 36 10.01 19.72 -4.71
N GLN A 37 10.76 20.33 -3.79
CA GLN A 37 10.47 20.26 -2.36
C GLN A 37 9.29 21.17 -2.01
N GLY A 38 8.29 20.61 -1.32
CA GLY A 38 7.20 21.41 -0.76
C GLY A 38 6.26 22.04 -1.80
N ILE A 39 6.02 21.36 -2.91
CA ILE A 39 5.05 21.77 -3.94
C ILE A 39 3.70 22.13 -3.29
N ALA A 40 3.12 23.27 -3.66
CA ALA A 40 1.82 23.69 -3.14
C ALA A 40 0.67 22.87 -3.74
N ASN A 41 -0.45 22.71 -3.01
CA ASN A 41 -1.57 21.85 -3.44
C ASN A 41 -2.17 22.21 -4.82
N GLY A 42 -2.08 23.47 -5.25
CA GLY A 42 -2.54 23.94 -6.57
C GLY A 42 -1.42 24.14 -7.60
N VAL A 43 -0.24 23.55 -7.38
CA VAL A 43 0.89 23.63 -8.32
C VAL A 43 1.31 22.22 -8.71
N ALA A 44 1.56 22.01 -10.00
CA ALA A 44 2.18 20.80 -10.49
C ALA A 44 3.27 21.15 -11.50
N TYR A 45 4.28 20.28 -11.60
CA TYR A 45 5.33 20.39 -12.61
C TYR A 45 5.22 19.27 -13.62
N ARG A 46 5.15 19.59 -14.90
CA ARG A 46 5.36 18.64 -15.99
C ARG A 46 6.85 18.35 -16.07
N VAL A 47 7.21 17.09 -15.86
CA VAL A 47 8.60 16.62 -15.84
C VAL A 47 8.75 15.59 -16.95
N ASP A 48 9.63 15.87 -17.90
CA ASP A 48 10.17 14.86 -18.82
C ASP A 48 11.35 14.17 -18.12
N GLY A 49 11.17 12.90 -17.76
CA GLY A 49 12.12 12.17 -16.96
C GLY A 49 12.07 10.66 -17.20
N VAL A 50 13.18 10.01 -16.85
CA VAL A 50 13.27 8.55 -16.87
C VAL A 50 12.96 8.04 -15.47
N HIS A 51 11.98 7.16 -15.39
CA HIS A 51 11.53 6.54 -14.16
C HIS A 51 12.17 5.18 -14.01
N LEU A 52 12.75 4.94 -12.84
CA LEU A 52 13.38 3.69 -12.46
C LEU A 52 12.68 3.15 -11.22
N TYR A 53 12.17 1.93 -11.33
CA TYR A 53 11.69 1.14 -10.21
C TYR A 53 12.60 -0.05 -9.98
N ILE A 54 12.92 -0.33 -8.71
CA ILE A 54 13.63 -1.54 -8.31
C ILE A 54 12.79 -2.26 -7.27
N ASP A 55 12.47 -3.53 -7.52
CA ASP A 55 11.81 -4.42 -6.57
C ASP A 55 12.82 -5.43 -6.00
N ILE A 56 12.80 -5.63 -4.69
CA ILE A 56 13.59 -6.66 -4.00
C ILE A 56 12.72 -7.92 -3.86
N LEU A 57 12.99 -8.89 -4.73
CA LEU A 57 12.14 -10.07 -4.95
C LEU A 57 12.09 -11.01 -3.74
N ASN A 58 13.18 -11.12 -2.99
CA ASN A 58 13.28 -12.02 -1.84
C ASN A 58 12.70 -11.43 -0.54
N ILE A 59 11.85 -10.38 -0.62
CA ILE A 59 11.14 -9.88 0.56
C ILE A 59 10.14 -10.91 1.12
N GLY A 60 9.49 -11.68 0.24
CA GLY A 60 8.61 -12.77 0.63
C GLY A 60 9.36 -13.83 1.42
N ASP A 61 10.55 -14.21 0.96
CA ASP A 61 11.42 -15.16 1.65
C ASP A 61 11.82 -14.63 3.04
N MET A 62 12.17 -13.34 3.15
CA MET A 62 12.53 -12.70 4.43
C MET A 62 11.38 -12.72 5.44
N LEU A 63 10.14 -12.52 4.98
CA LEU A 63 8.94 -12.63 5.83
C LEU A 63 8.57 -14.08 6.15
N ASN A 64 9.14 -15.06 5.45
CA ASN A 64 8.88 -16.49 5.61
C ASN A 64 10.11 -17.29 6.11
N VAL A 65 11.10 -16.62 6.72
CA VAL A 65 12.26 -17.29 7.36
C VAL A 65 11.88 -18.24 8.50
N THR A 66 10.66 -18.11 9.02
CA THR A 66 10.05 -18.99 10.03
C THR A 66 8.61 -19.28 9.63
N ASP A 67 8.07 -20.45 10.01
CA ASP A 67 6.67 -20.81 9.72
C ASP A 67 5.68 -19.77 10.25
N TYR A 68 5.92 -19.30 11.48
CA TYR A 68 5.18 -18.23 12.12
C TYR A 68 5.81 -16.86 11.83
N GLU A 69 4.98 -15.84 11.60
CA GLU A 69 5.41 -14.45 11.43
C GLU A 69 5.76 -13.80 12.78
N GLY A 70 6.91 -14.20 13.35
CA GLY A 70 7.38 -13.78 14.67
C GLY A 70 8.21 -12.48 14.67
N THR A 71 8.67 -12.10 15.86
CA THR A 71 9.58 -10.94 16.02
C THR A 71 10.90 -11.15 15.30
N THR A 72 11.44 -12.37 15.29
CA THR A 72 12.68 -12.72 14.57
C THR A 72 12.55 -12.45 13.07
N SER A 73 11.46 -12.92 12.43
CA SER A 73 11.20 -12.67 11.01
C SER A 73 11.18 -11.16 10.70
N HIS A 74 10.46 -10.37 11.51
CA HIS A 74 10.37 -8.92 11.30
C HIS A 74 11.70 -8.20 11.55
N ARG A 75 12.46 -8.57 12.59
CA ARG A 75 13.77 -7.97 12.87
C ARG A 75 14.74 -8.22 11.72
N ARG A 76 14.80 -9.45 11.23
CA ARG A 76 15.64 -9.85 10.08
C ARG A 76 15.22 -9.09 8.82
N THR A 77 13.92 -9.05 8.52
CA THR A 77 13.37 -8.33 7.36
C THR A 77 13.67 -6.83 7.40
N LEU A 78 13.45 -6.17 8.54
CA LEU A 78 13.70 -4.74 8.69
C LEU A 78 15.20 -4.42 8.63
N ARG A 79 16.06 -5.28 9.17
CA ARG A 79 17.51 -5.13 9.05
C ARG A 79 17.96 -5.28 7.60
N PHE A 80 17.50 -6.31 6.91
CA PHE A 80 17.72 -6.53 5.48
C PHE A 80 17.33 -5.29 4.66
N LEU A 81 16.11 -4.77 4.82
CA LEU A 81 15.68 -3.55 4.12
C LEU A 81 16.51 -2.32 4.48
N ASN A 82 16.92 -2.16 5.74
CA ASN A 82 17.73 -1.01 6.17
C ASN A 82 19.13 -1.00 5.55
N LEU A 83 19.77 -2.18 5.46
CA LEU A 83 21.08 -2.34 4.82
C LEU A 83 21.02 -1.88 3.36
N HIS A 84 20.03 -2.35 2.63
CA HIS A 84 19.83 -2.03 1.21
C HIS A 84 19.44 -0.56 1.00
N TYR A 85 18.54 -0.02 1.83
CA TYR A 85 18.15 1.39 1.78
C TYR A 85 19.37 2.31 1.89
N ARG A 86 20.23 2.08 2.89
CA ARG A 86 21.42 2.91 3.13
C ARG A 86 22.39 2.89 1.94
N ALA A 87 22.59 1.72 1.35
CA ALA A 87 23.48 1.57 0.20
C ALA A 87 22.95 2.29 -1.05
N VAL A 88 21.64 2.18 -1.31
CA VAL A 88 21.01 2.79 -2.49
C VAL A 88 20.93 4.30 -2.39
N ARG A 89 20.64 4.84 -1.20
CA ARG A 89 20.56 6.29 -0.98
C ARG A 89 21.82 7.02 -1.46
N ASP A 90 23.00 6.54 -1.10
CA ASP A 90 24.26 7.18 -1.50
C ASP A 90 24.46 7.13 -3.01
N ILE A 91 24.08 6.02 -3.65
CA ILE A 91 24.13 5.91 -5.11
C ILE A 91 23.26 6.98 -5.77
N LEU A 92 22.00 7.13 -5.32
CA LEU A 92 21.07 8.10 -5.92
C LEU A 92 21.55 9.54 -5.75
N ALA A 93 22.11 9.87 -4.59
CA ALA A 93 22.71 11.17 -4.32
C ALA A 93 23.92 11.43 -5.23
N ASP A 94 24.84 10.48 -5.35
CA ASP A 94 26.08 10.64 -6.12
C ASP A 94 25.83 10.74 -7.64
N VAL A 95 24.76 10.12 -8.14
CA VAL A 95 24.34 10.23 -9.54
C VAL A 95 23.33 11.35 -9.77
N ASP A 96 23.01 12.18 -8.77
CA ASP A 96 22.08 13.30 -8.88
C ASP A 96 20.69 12.87 -9.43
N ALA A 97 20.20 11.72 -8.95
CA ALA A 97 18.85 11.24 -9.18
C ALA A 97 17.88 11.78 -8.12
N ILE A 98 16.60 11.86 -8.47
CA ILE A 98 15.54 12.27 -7.56
C ILE A 98 14.96 11.01 -6.91
N GLU A 99 15.23 10.78 -5.63
CA GLU A 99 14.55 9.73 -4.84
C GLU A 99 13.10 10.16 -4.61
N ILE A 100 12.14 9.34 -5.06
CA ILE A 100 10.70 9.62 -4.93
C ILE A 100 10.12 8.93 -3.70
N ASP A 101 10.35 7.61 -3.62
CA ASP A 101 9.92 6.82 -2.48
C ASP A 101 10.75 5.53 -2.39
N PHE A 102 10.84 5.01 -1.18
CA PHE A 102 11.30 3.66 -0.92
C PHE A 102 10.16 2.92 -0.21
N HIS A 103 9.18 2.49 -1.01
CA HIS A 103 8.02 1.78 -0.52
C HIS A 103 8.38 0.33 -0.17
N ASN A 104 8.78 0.13 1.08
CA ASN A 104 9.12 -1.18 1.64
C ASN A 104 10.25 -1.84 0.83
N GLN A 105 9.94 -2.77 -0.07
CA GLN A 105 10.90 -3.44 -0.95
C GLN A 105 11.10 -2.76 -2.31
N ARG A 106 10.28 -1.73 -2.63
CA ARG A 106 10.29 -1.06 -3.93
C ARG A 106 10.88 0.34 -3.83
N LEU A 107 11.94 0.59 -4.58
CA LEU A 107 12.49 1.92 -4.80
C LEU A 107 11.85 2.56 -6.04
N HIS A 108 11.54 3.85 -5.98
CA HIS A 108 11.25 4.69 -7.14
C HIS A 108 12.22 5.88 -7.19
N ALA A 109 12.94 6.00 -8.31
CA ALA A 109 13.78 7.17 -8.60
C ALA A 109 13.46 7.75 -9.98
N VAL A 110 13.75 9.04 -10.15
CA VAL A 110 13.59 9.77 -11.42
C VAL A 110 14.90 10.43 -11.83
N PHE A 111 15.27 10.26 -13.10
CA PHE A 111 16.39 10.94 -13.75
C PHE A 111 15.81 12.02 -14.65
N ALA A 112 15.96 13.28 -14.26
CA ALA A 112 15.54 14.44 -15.05
C ALA A 112 16.75 15.18 -15.69
N LYS A 113 17.97 14.70 -15.45
CA LYS A 113 19.23 15.29 -15.89
C LYS A 113 20.08 14.27 -16.66
N PRO A 114 20.72 14.66 -17.78
CA PRO A 114 20.75 16.01 -18.35
C PRO A 114 19.41 16.47 -18.97
N TYR A 115 19.16 17.78 -18.90
CA TYR A 115 17.96 18.40 -19.46
C TYR A 115 17.98 18.31 -20.99
N GLY A 116 16.83 18.01 -21.60
CA GLY A 116 16.68 17.99 -23.07
C GLY A 116 17.37 16.84 -23.80
N ASP A 117 18.02 15.91 -23.08
CA ASP A 117 18.65 14.73 -23.66
C ASP A 117 18.09 13.46 -23.02
N GLU A 118 16.99 12.97 -23.58
CA GLU A 118 16.28 11.79 -23.13
C GLU A 118 17.16 10.53 -23.21
N LYS A 119 17.92 10.37 -24.30
CA LYS A 119 18.83 9.24 -24.50
C LYS A 119 19.86 9.14 -23.39
N ALA A 120 20.51 10.26 -23.03
CA ALA A 120 21.48 10.26 -21.93
C ALA A 120 20.82 9.94 -20.58
N ARG A 121 19.59 10.40 -20.32
CA ARG A 121 18.86 10.04 -19.10
C ARG A 121 18.56 8.54 -19.03
N ILE A 122 18.15 7.92 -20.14
CA ILE A 122 17.84 6.48 -20.17
C ILE A 122 19.10 5.66 -19.92
N LEU A 123 20.20 5.96 -20.62
CA LEU A 123 21.48 5.26 -20.44
C LEU A 123 22.00 5.42 -19.00
N LYS A 124 21.86 6.63 -18.42
CA LYS A 124 22.18 6.87 -17.01
C LYS A 124 21.33 6.01 -16.07
N ALA A 125 20.02 5.93 -16.30
CA ALA A 125 19.13 5.09 -15.49
C ALA A 125 19.52 3.60 -15.57
N VAL A 126 19.85 3.08 -16.76
CA VAL A 126 20.32 1.69 -16.93
C VAL A 126 21.65 1.46 -16.23
N ALA A 127 22.61 2.37 -16.37
CA ALA A 127 23.89 2.26 -15.69
C ALA A 127 23.74 2.29 -14.16
N THR A 128 22.89 3.19 -13.64
CA THR A 128 22.60 3.28 -12.21
C THR A 128 21.84 2.05 -11.71
N ALA A 129 20.90 1.51 -12.50
CA ALA A 129 20.22 0.26 -12.19
C ALA A 129 21.25 -0.86 -11.98
N GLN A 130 22.16 -1.06 -12.93
CA GLN A 130 23.17 -2.10 -12.81
C GLN A 130 24.10 -1.88 -11.60
N LEU A 131 24.54 -0.64 -11.36
CA LEU A 131 25.33 -0.28 -10.18
C LEU A 131 24.61 -0.66 -8.88
N ILE A 132 23.31 -0.33 -8.75
CA ILE A 132 22.50 -0.68 -7.59
C ILE A 132 22.43 -2.20 -7.43
N ARG A 133 22.16 -2.95 -8.50
CA ARG A 133 22.09 -4.42 -8.46
C ARG A 133 23.41 -5.02 -7.95
N ASP A 134 24.53 -4.56 -8.49
CA ASP A 134 25.87 -5.05 -8.14
C ASP A 134 26.29 -4.70 -6.70
N VAL A 135 25.89 -3.53 -6.21
CA VAL A 135 26.08 -3.15 -4.81
C VAL A 135 25.20 -4.00 -3.90
N LEU A 136 23.92 -4.16 -4.25
CA LEU A 136 22.97 -4.91 -3.44
C LEU A 136 23.34 -6.40 -3.34
N ALA A 137 23.98 -6.96 -4.36
CA ALA A 137 24.61 -8.28 -4.32
C ALA A 137 25.71 -8.43 -3.25
N LYS A 138 26.24 -7.32 -2.72
CA LYS A 138 27.33 -7.26 -1.72
C LYS A 138 26.90 -6.71 -0.35
N THR A 139 25.64 -6.37 -0.15
CA THR A 139 25.14 -5.73 1.09
C THR A 139 24.40 -6.71 2.02
N GLY A 140 24.60 -8.01 1.83
CA GLY A 140 24.21 -9.03 2.80
C GLY A 140 25.13 -9.01 4.04
N GLU A 141 24.75 -9.74 5.07
CA GLU A 141 25.59 -9.93 6.27
C GLU A 141 25.98 -11.40 6.39
N GLY A 142 27.27 -11.66 6.60
CA GLY A 142 27.78 -12.98 6.98
C GLY A 142 27.66 -13.27 8.48
N GLY A 143 28.17 -14.41 8.93
CA GLY A 143 28.20 -14.82 10.34
C GLY A 143 27.22 -15.95 10.67
N ASP A 144 26.93 -16.13 11.96
CA ASP A 144 26.11 -17.24 12.48
C ASP A 144 24.60 -17.11 12.15
N ASP A 145 24.13 -15.87 11.91
CA ASP A 145 22.75 -15.58 11.52
C ASP A 145 22.69 -14.72 10.24
N PRO A 146 23.17 -15.25 9.10
CA PRO A 146 23.46 -14.44 7.90
C PRO A 146 22.19 -13.83 7.29
N LEU A 147 22.34 -12.65 6.70
CA LEU A 147 21.30 -12.02 5.87
C LEU A 147 21.67 -12.16 4.40
N PRO A 148 20.74 -12.59 3.53
CA PRO A 148 21.02 -12.75 2.11
C PRO A 148 21.26 -11.40 1.44
N ALA A 149 21.89 -11.43 0.27
CA ALA A 149 21.85 -10.30 -0.65
C ALA A 149 20.44 -10.10 -1.22
N ALA A 150 20.13 -8.90 -1.68
CA ALA A 150 18.86 -8.61 -2.35
C ALA A 150 18.87 -9.16 -3.78
N LYS A 151 17.83 -9.91 -4.13
CA LYS A 151 17.52 -10.28 -5.52
C LYS A 151 16.69 -9.16 -6.13
N THR A 152 17.12 -8.65 -7.27
CA THR A 152 16.59 -7.37 -7.77
C THR A 152 16.05 -7.49 -9.19
N ARG A 153 14.85 -6.96 -9.36
CA ARG A 153 14.24 -6.73 -10.67
C ARG A 153 14.03 -5.23 -10.86
N VAL A 154 14.43 -4.73 -12.02
CA VAL A 154 14.37 -3.32 -12.37
C VAL A 154 13.40 -3.11 -13.52
N GLY A 155 12.59 -2.07 -13.43
CA GLY A 155 11.77 -1.58 -14.52
C GLY A 155 12.13 -0.13 -14.86
N ILE A 156 12.25 0.17 -16.15
CA ILE A 156 12.59 1.51 -16.66
C ILE A 156 11.59 1.92 -17.73
N ASP A 157 11.13 3.16 -17.64
CA ASP A 157 10.41 3.85 -18.72
C ASP A 157 10.79 5.33 -18.76
N SER A 158 10.51 5.98 -19.89
CA SER A 158 10.80 7.40 -20.13
C SER A 158 9.57 8.13 -20.64
N GLY A 159 9.39 9.36 -20.21
CA GLY A 159 8.35 10.23 -20.73
C GLY A 159 7.96 11.33 -19.77
N LYS A 160 6.79 11.92 -20.02
CA LYS A 160 6.25 13.00 -19.19
C LYS A 160 5.45 12.45 -18.01
N ALA A 161 5.67 13.07 -16.85
CA ALA A 161 4.87 12.87 -15.64
C ALA A 161 4.56 14.23 -14.97
N LEU A 162 3.47 14.29 -14.22
CA LEU A 162 3.16 15.41 -13.35
C LEU A 162 3.73 15.16 -11.95
N ALA A 163 4.67 15.99 -11.54
CA ALA A 163 5.14 16.06 -10.16
C ALA A 163 4.18 16.92 -9.33
N VAL A 164 3.60 16.32 -8.30
CA VAL A 164 2.70 16.95 -7.34
C VAL A 164 3.17 16.67 -5.92
N ASN A 165 2.60 17.34 -4.93
CA ASN A 165 2.88 17.04 -3.53
C ASN A 165 2.32 15.66 -3.12
N ASN A 166 3.11 14.84 -2.42
CA ASN A 166 2.73 13.53 -1.87
C ASN A 166 1.81 13.62 -0.61
N GLY A 167 1.41 14.82 -0.17
CA GLY A 167 0.29 15.00 0.76
C GLY A 167 0.46 16.06 1.85
N ARG A 168 -0.27 15.88 2.97
CA ARG A 168 -0.31 16.85 4.08
C ARG A 168 0.80 16.63 5.11
N ARG A 169 1.17 17.70 5.82
CA ARG A 169 2.07 17.74 6.99
C ARG A 169 3.50 17.25 6.71
N SER A 170 3.99 16.22 7.39
CA SER A 170 5.37 15.71 7.29
C SER A 170 5.61 14.83 6.06
N SER A 171 4.66 14.74 5.14
CA SER A 171 4.76 13.98 3.88
C SER A 171 4.68 14.93 2.67
N ARG A 172 5.68 15.81 2.51
CA ARG A 172 5.76 16.82 1.43
C ARG A 172 6.72 16.45 0.29
N GLU A 173 7.15 15.21 0.25
CA GLU A 173 7.96 14.69 -0.86
C GLU A 173 7.18 14.86 -2.17
N PRO A 174 7.85 15.11 -3.31
CA PRO A 174 7.17 15.08 -4.59
C PRO A 174 6.74 13.65 -4.91
N LEU A 175 5.62 13.52 -5.61
CA LEU A 175 5.16 12.29 -6.21
C LEU A 175 4.98 12.54 -7.71
N PHE A 176 5.36 11.58 -8.53
CA PHE A 176 5.24 11.68 -9.97
C PHE A 176 4.12 10.80 -10.51
N LEU A 177 3.32 11.37 -11.41
CA LEU A 177 2.09 10.78 -11.92
C LEU A 177 2.09 10.80 -13.43
N GLY A 178 1.96 9.62 -14.03
CA GLY A 178 1.93 9.45 -15.48
C GLY A 178 2.38 8.05 -15.87
N ASP A 179 2.31 7.76 -17.17
CA ASP A 179 2.74 6.48 -17.71
C ASP A 179 4.15 6.05 -17.30
N PRO A 180 5.21 6.89 -17.35
CA PRO A 180 6.56 6.36 -17.12
C PRO A 180 6.75 5.80 -15.71
N ALA A 181 6.12 6.37 -14.68
CA ALA A 181 6.16 5.81 -13.33
C ALA A 181 5.47 4.44 -13.26
N ASN A 182 4.26 4.34 -13.83
CA ASN A 182 3.45 3.14 -13.76
C ASN A 182 4.04 2.00 -14.61
N GLN A 183 4.49 2.29 -15.82
CA GLN A 183 5.09 1.29 -16.70
C GLN A 183 6.41 0.76 -16.13
N ALA A 184 7.27 1.65 -15.59
CA ALA A 184 8.46 1.23 -14.85
C ALA A 184 8.10 0.31 -13.66
N ALA A 185 7.11 0.68 -12.85
CA ALA A 185 6.65 -0.15 -11.73
C ALA A 185 6.12 -1.52 -12.19
N LYS A 186 5.36 -1.58 -13.29
CA LYS A 186 4.88 -2.84 -13.88
C LYS A 186 6.03 -3.72 -14.35
N ARG A 187 7.04 -3.15 -15.02
CA ARG A 187 8.22 -3.91 -15.47
C ARG A 187 9.03 -4.43 -14.28
N ALA A 188 9.07 -3.70 -13.16
CA ALA A 188 9.72 -4.14 -11.93
C ALA A 188 8.95 -5.24 -11.18
N GLY A 189 7.63 -5.38 -11.39
CA GLY A 189 6.73 -6.25 -10.62
C GLY A 189 6.67 -7.74 -11.05
N GLY A 190 7.72 -8.26 -11.69
CA GLY A 190 7.86 -9.68 -12.05
C GLY A 190 8.71 -10.48 -11.05
N ASP A 191 9.00 -11.74 -11.36
CA ASP A 191 9.67 -12.70 -10.48
C ASP A 191 11.10 -13.10 -10.93
N VAL A 192 11.53 -12.66 -12.11
CA VAL A 192 12.88 -12.90 -12.65
C VAL A 192 13.77 -11.66 -12.47
N GLU A 193 14.98 -11.88 -11.97
CA GLU A 193 16.00 -10.82 -11.81
C GLU A 193 16.45 -10.28 -13.16
N GLY A 194 16.75 -8.98 -13.21
CA GLY A 194 17.22 -8.33 -14.44
C GLY A 194 16.81 -6.87 -14.53
N ILE A 195 17.17 -6.25 -15.65
CA ILE A 195 16.74 -4.89 -16.00
C ILE A 195 15.78 -4.99 -17.18
N TYR A 196 14.56 -4.53 -16.98
CA TYR A 196 13.48 -4.57 -17.95
C TYR A 196 13.10 -3.14 -18.32
N MET A 197 12.76 -2.94 -19.59
CA MET A 197 12.54 -1.61 -20.16
C MET A 197 11.41 -1.67 -21.17
N THR A 198 10.59 -0.62 -21.20
CA THR A 198 9.53 -0.45 -22.20
C THR A 198 10.09 -0.32 -23.62
N ASN A 199 9.27 -0.65 -24.62
CA ASN A 199 9.59 -0.39 -26.02
C ASN A 199 9.71 1.11 -26.31
N THR A 200 8.95 1.96 -25.58
CA THR A 200 9.11 3.42 -25.63
C THR A 200 10.54 3.85 -25.35
N ALA A 201 11.13 3.39 -24.23
CA ALA A 201 12.51 3.74 -23.90
C ALA A 201 13.56 3.04 -24.79
N ARG A 202 13.29 1.81 -25.24
CA ARG A 202 14.16 1.10 -26.22
C ARG A 202 14.25 1.87 -27.55
N ALA A 203 13.12 2.36 -28.05
CA ALA A 203 13.05 3.11 -29.30
C ALA A 203 13.89 4.40 -29.27
N VAL A 204 13.91 5.12 -28.13
CA VAL A 204 14.76 6.31 -27.94
C VAL A 204 16.26 5.99 -28.07
N LEU A 205 16.67 4.80 -27.64
CA LEU A 205 18.06 4.35 -27.74
C LEU A 205 18.40 3.79 -29.13
N GLY A 206 17.39 3.50 -29.96
CA GLY A 206 17.54 2.76 -31.22
C GLY A 206 17.76 1.26 -30.98
N TRP A 207 17.33 0.73 -29.85
CA TRP A 207 17.33 -0.70 -29.56
C TRP A 207 16.06 -1.36 -30.10
N ASP A 208 16.17 -2.62 -30.52
CA ASP A 208 15.03 -3.38 -31.03
C ASP A 208 13.90 -3.47 -30.01
N GLU A 209 12.68 -3.27 -30.49
CA GLU A 209 11.47 -3.58 -29.74
C GLU A 209 11.38 -5.08 -29.47
N VAL A 210 10.84 -5.41 -28.30
CA VAL A 210 10.62 -6.79 -27.88
C VAL A 210 9.13 -7.08 -27.81
N ILE A 211 8.74 -8.32 -28.11
CA ILE A 211 7.33 -8.73 -28.07
C ILE A 211 6.83 -8.71 -26.63
N ASP A 212 7.61 -9.31 -25.72
CA ASP A 212 7.29 -9.36 -24.31
C ASP A 212 8.33 -8.59 -23.50
N MET A 213 7.94 -7.40 -23.03
CA MET A 213 8.78 -6.52 -22.22
C MET A 213 8.94 -7.02 -20.77
N ASP A 214 8.09 -7.94 -20.29
CA ASP A 214 8.21 -8.55 -18.97
C ASP A 214 9.15 -9.76 -18.97
N ASP A 215 9.26 -10.45 -20.10
CA ASP A 215 10.12 -11.63 -20.23
C ASP A 215 11.48 -11.33 -20.88
N THR A 216 11.66 -10.16 -21.49
CA THR A 216 12.90 -9.81 -22.20
C THR A 216 13.72 -8.76 -21.46
N ALA A 217 14.66 -9.21 -20.62
CA ALA A 217 15.64 -8.36 -19.96
C ALA A 217 16.62 -7.72 -20.96
N LEU A 218 17.23 -6.60 -20.57
CA LEU A 218 18.37 -6.04 -21.30
C LEU A 218 19.54 -7.02 -21.32
N THR A 219 20.22 -7.07 -22.47
CA THR A 219 21.41 -7.89 -22.64
C THR A 219 22.62 -7.26 -21.96
N GLN A 220 23.64 -8.06 -21.67
CA GLN A 220 24.90 -7.58 -21.11
C GLN A 220 25.54 -6.49 -21.99
N ALA A 221 25.50 -6.63 -23.32
CA ALA A 221 26.06 -5.64 -24.25
C ALA A 221 25.34 -4.29 -24.18
N GLN A 222 24.00 -4.29 -24.04
CA GLN A 222 23.21 -3.06 -23.84
C GLN A 222 23.52 -2.38 -22.51
N ILE A 223 23.72 -3.18 -21.45
CA ILE A 223 24.09 -2.66 -20.13
C ILE A 223 25.51 -2.04 -20.19
N GLU A 224 26.47 -2.69 -20.84
CA GLU A 224 27.83 -2.18 -21.02
C GLU A 224 27.87 -0.91 -21.87
N GLU A 225 27.06 -0.83 -22.93
CA GLU A 225 26.87 0.40 -23.72
C GLU A 225 26.39 1.54 -22.82
N ALA A 226 25.36 1.29 -22.01
CA ALA A 226 24.81 2.28 -21.10
C ALA A 226 25.81 2.71 -20.02
N GLN A 227 26.55 1.78 -19.41
CA GLN A 227 27.58 2.09 -18.41
C GLN A 227 28.69 2.96 -19.01
N LYS A 228 29.17 2.62 -20.21
CA LYS A 228 30.20 3.39 -20.91
C LYS A 228 29.72 4.79 -21.28
N ALA A 229 28.47 4.92 -21.74
CA ALA A 229 27.91 6.21 -22.14
C ALA A 229 27.58 7.11 -20.96
N ALA A 230 27.09 6.54 -19.86
CA ALA A 230 26.73 7.28 -18.66
C ALA A 230 27.95 7.74 -17.84
N ASP A 231 29.05 6.99 -17.89
CA ASP A 231 30.32 7.27 -17.20
C ASP A 231 30.09 7.74 -15.76
N LEU A 232 29.38 6.91 -14.98
CA LEU A 232 28.96 7.28 -13.63
C LEU A 232 30.19 7.59 -12.76
N PRO A 233 30.14 8.64 -11.92
CA PRO A 233 31.28 9.06 -11.10
C PRO A 233 31.59 8.09 -9.94
N VAL A 234 30.84 7.01 -9.83
CA VAL A 234 30.82 6.08 -8.68
C VAL A 234 30.98 4.64 -9.13
N THR A 235 31.64 3.86 -8.28
CA THR A 235 31.91 2.43 -8.52
C THR A 235 31.28 1.58 -7.43
N VAL A 236 31.04 0.30 -7.72
CA VAL A 236 30.54 -0.67 -6.73
C VAL A 236 31.44 -0.68 -5.49
N SER A 237 32.76 -0.73 -5.67
CA SER A 237 33.73 -0.79 -4.56
C SER A 237 33.73 0.47 -3.71
N SER A 238 33.60 1.66 -4.32
CA SER A 238 33.54 2.91 -3.55
C SER A 238 32.26 2.99 -2.72
N VAL A 239 31.12 2.60 -3.29
CA VAL A 239 29.83 2.61 -2.59
C VAL A 239 29.84 1.62 -1.42
N VAL A 240 30.28 0.36 -1.65
CA VAL A 240 30.34 -0.65 -0.57
C VAL A 240 31.24 -0.20 0.56
N LYS A 241 32.43 0.36 0.25
CA LYS A 241 33.35 0.88 1.27
C LYS A 241 32.74 2.02 2.09
N SER A 242 32.04 2.95 1.44
CA SER A 242 31.35 4.05 2.13
C SER A 242 30.22 3.53 3.02
N TRP A 243 29.46 2.55 2.54
CA TRP A 243 28.37 1.90 3.28
C TRP A 243 28.87 1.13 4.50
N GLU A 244 29.96 0.36 4.37
CA GLU A 244 30.62 -0.31 5.51
C GLU A 244 31.11 0.69 6.56
N ALA A 245 31.74 1.78 6.10
CA ALA A 245 32.19 2.85 6.98
C ALA A 245 31.01 3.55 7.69
N ASP A 246 29.88 3.77 7.00
CA ASP A 246 28.67 4.28 7.63
C ASP A 246 28.17 3.33 8.72
N LEU A 247 28.02 2.03 8.41
CA LEU A 247 27.53 1.06 9.39
C LEU A 247 28.44 0.95 10.62
N ALA A 248 29.75 1.07 10.43
CA ALA A 248 30.71 1.10 11.53
C ALA A 248 30.56 2.34 12.42
N ASN A 249 30.36 3.52 11.82
CA ASN A 249 30.24 4.79 12.52
C ASN A 249 28.83 5.04 13.11
N ASN A 250 27.81 4.53 12.43
CA ASN A 250 26.39 4.71 12.73
C ASN A 250 25.64 3.36 12.70
N PRO A 251 25.91 2.43 13.63
CA PRO A 251 25.26 1.13 13.64
C PRO A 251 23.73 1.22 13.63
N ILE A 252 23.07 0.29 12.94
CA ILE A 252 21.60 0.23 12.89
C ILE A 252 20.98 0.07 14.30
N GLY A 253 21.66 -0.69 15.17
CA GLY A 253 21.13 -1.13 16.46
C GLY A 253 20.10 -2.25 16.33
N SER A 254 19.40 -2.53 17.42
CA SER A 254 18.28 -3.50 17.47
C SER A 254 16.99 -2.88 16.94
N PHE A 255 16.17 -3.71 16.31
CA PHE A 255 14.75 -3.40 16.11
C PHE A 255 13.96 -3.82 17.35
N ASP A 256 13.56 -2.84 18.14
CA ASP A 256 12.81 -3.04 19.37
C ASP A 256 11.34 -2.67 19.17
N PHE A 257 10.48 -3.62 19.52
CA PHE A 257 9.06 -3.55 19.26
C PHE A 257 8.27 -3.28 20.52
N SER A 258 7.30 -2.38 20.39
CA SER A 258 6.24 -2.18 21.37
C SER A 258 4.90 -2.05 20.65
N ARG A 259 3.81 -2.38 21.35
CA ARG A 259 2.47 -2.08 20.87
C ARG A 259 2.22 -0.57 20.97
N HIS A 260 1.39 -0.07 20.07
CA HIS A 260 0.76 1.23 20.18
C HIS A 260 -0.64 1.05 20.75
N THR A 261 -0.98 1.83 21.78
CA THR A 261 -2.36 1.90 22.28
C THR A 261 -3.26 2.40 21.14
N PRO A 262 -4.29 1.64 20.72
CA PRO A 262 -5.25 2.13 19.73
C PRO A 262 -5.85 3.48 20.17
N PRO A 263 -6.13 4.40 19.22
CA PRO A 263 -6.16 4.18 17.76
C PRO A 263 -4.83 4.46 17.05
N PHE A 264 -4.63 3.88 15.86
CA PHE A 264 -3.41 4.10 15.08
C PHE A 264 -3.23 5.51 14.52
N LYS A 265 -4.29 6.32 14.40
CA LYS A 265 -4.16 7.73 14.00
C LYS A 265 -3.16 8.52 14.86
N ASP A 266 -2.95 8.09 16.11
CA ASP A 266 -2.08 8.74 17.10
C ASP A 266 -0.61 8.26 17.00
N ILE A 267 -0.31 7.32 16.09
CA ILE A 267 1.07 6.96 15.75
C ILE A 267 1.76 8.17 15.12
N ASP A 268 2.77 8.66 15.82
CA ASP A 268 3.72 9.63 15.28
C ASP A 268 4.82 8.90 14.51
N LEU A 269 4.62 8.75 13.21
CA LEU A 269 5.55 8.07 12.32
C LEU A 269 6.96 8.70 12.35
N GLU A 270 7.07 10.01 12.58
CA GLU A 270 8.36 10.71 12.56
C GLU A 270 9.26 10.33 13.73
N LYS A 271 8.67 9.93 14.86
CA LYS A 271 9.39 9.51 16.06
C LYS A 271 9.85 8.05 16.02
N LEU A 272 9.46 7.29 15.01
CA LEU A 272 9.84 5.89 14.91
C LEU A 272 11.31 5.76 14.48
N THR A 273 11.97 4.76 15.06
CA THR A 273 13.37 4.40 14.81
C THR A 273 13.50 2.88 14.97
N PRO A 274 14.63 2.25 14.60
CA PRO A 274 14.85 0.83 14.89
C PRO A 274 14.54 0.48 16.35
N GLY A 275 15.15 1.19 17.31
CA GLY A 275 14.91 1.01 18.76
C GLY A 275 13.57 1.54 19.29
N ASN A 276 12.71 2.11 18.44
CA ASN A 276 11.38 2.60 18.79
C ASN A 276 10.38 2.23 17.68
N SER A 277 10.31 0.94 17.36
CA SER A 277 9.42 0.41 16.33
C SER A 277 8.07 -0.03 16.94
N ARG A 278 7.02 -0.03 16.13
CA ARG A 278 5.70 -0.56 16.51
C ARG A 278 5.49 -1.93 15.90
N ARG A 279 4.88 -2.85 16.65
CA ARG A 279 4.49 -4.18 16.14
C ARG A 279 3.28 -4.71 16.90
N GLN A 280 2.20 -5.03 16.18
CA GLN A 280 1.01 -5.71 16.71
C GLN A 280 0.11 -6.24 15.59
N GLU A 281 -0.79 -7.16 15.93
CA GLU A 281 -1.92 -7.58 15.10
C GLU A 281 -2.76 -6.36 14.72
N SER A 282 -3.00 -6.17 13.44
CA SER A 282 -3.75 -5.06 12.87
C SER A 282 -4.14 -5.34 11.42
N THR A 283 -4.86 -4.42 10.79
CA THR A 283 -5.29 -4.58 9.40
C THR A 283 -4.62 -3.55 8.50
N SER A 284 -4.10 -4.02 7.36
CA SER A 284 -3.60 -3.19 6.25
C SER A 284 -4.69 -3.03 5.18
N VAL A 285 -4.79 -1.83 4.62
CA VAL A 285 -5.73 -1.47 3.56
C VAL A 285 -4.95 -0.80 2.43
N TYR A 286 -5.13 -1.29 1.21
CA TYR A 286 -4.77 -0.60 -0.04
C TYR A 286 -6.05 -0.18 -0.75
N ALA A 287 -6.12 1.08 -1.18
CA ALA A 287 -7.19 1.57 -2.04
C ALA A 287 -6.59 2.36 -3.22
N ASP A 288 -6.73 1.81 -4.40
CA ASP A 288 -6.09 2.22 -5.65
C ASP A 288 -7.11 2.87 -6.58
N ILE A 289 -6.76 4.01 -7.19
CA ILE A 289 -7.66 4.72 -8.09
C ILE A 289 -7.53 4.07 -9.46
N ASP A 290 -8.44 3.14 -9.74
CA ASP A 290 -8.44 2.39 -10.98
C ASP A 290 -8.58 3.32 -12.19
N ASN A 291 -7.87 2.98 -13.27
CA ASN A 291 -7.71 3.77 -14.49
C ASN A 291 -6.98 5.13 -14.35
N PHE A 292 -6.44 5.49 -13.19
CA PHE A 292 -5.85 6.81 -13.00
C PHE A 292 -4.64 7.08 -13.90
N THR A 293 -3.79 6.09 -14.15
CA THR A 293 -2.66 6.27 -15.08
C THR A 293 -3.14 6.70 -16.47
N ARG A 294 -4.10 5.97 -17.05
CA ARG A 294 -4.66 6.30 -18.38
C ARG A 294 -5.28 7.70 -18.37
N TYR A 295 -6.03 8.02 -17.32
CA TYR A 295 -6.64 9.34 -17.15
C TYR A 295 -5.61 10.49 -17.21
N ILE A 296 -4.43 10.31 -16.60
CA ILE A 296 -3.34 11.29 -16.67
C ILE A 296 -2.73 11.36 -18.06
N THR A 297 -2.41 10.21 -18.66
CA THR A 297 -1.77 10.14 -20.00
C THR A 297 -2.57 10.92 -21.03
N ASP A 298 -3.90 10.76 -21.01
CA ASP A 298 -4.80 11.44 -21.95
C ASP A 298 -4.86 12.97 -21.74
N ARG A 299 -4.30 13.49 -20.65
CA ARG A 299 -4.51 14.88 -20.17
C ARG A 299 -3.23 15.62 -19.82
N ILE A 300 -2.07 14.99 -19.88
CA ILE A 300 -0.82 15.59 -19.39
C ILE A 300 -0.29 16.68 -20.32
N GLU A 301 -0.63 16.65 -21.61
CA GLU A 301 -0.06 17.55 -22.62
C GLU A 301 -0.58 18.99 -22.53
N ASP A 302 -1.87 19.16 -22.24
CA ASP A 302 -2.51 20.47 -22.12
C ASP A 302 -2.66 20.90 -20.65
N ASP A 303 -2.49 22.20 -20.38
CA ASP A 303 -2.49 22.74 -19.02
C ASP A 303 -3.88 22.74 -18.39
N GLU A 304 -4.95 22.92 -19.16
CA GLU A 304 -6.34 22.89 -18.66
C GLU A 304 -6.73 21.46 -18.27
N SER A 305 -6.42 20.48 -19.13
CA SER A 305 -6.66 19.07 -18.82
C SER A 305 -5.77 18.56 -17.68
N ALA A 306 -4.49 18.96 -17.63
CA ALA A 306 -3.58 18.61 -16.54
C ALA A 306 -4.01 19.26 -15.22
N ALA A 307 -4.57 20.48 -15.25
CA ALA A 307 -5.15 21.09 -14.06
C ALA A 307 -6.31 20.25 -13.50
N SER A 308 -7.14 19.66 -14.35
CA SER A 308 -8.21 18.73 -13.92
C SER A 308 -7.64 17.48 -13.25
N VAL A 309 -6.52 16.95 -13.74
CA VAL A 309 -5.80 15.84 -13.08
C VAL A 309 -5.40 16.19 -11.66
N VAL A 310 -4.78 17.35 -11.44
CA VAL A 310 -4.34 17.81 -10.12
C VAL A 310 -5.52 17.99 -9.18
N LYS A 311 -6.61 18.62 -9.64
CA LYS A 311 -7.83 18.83 -8.85
C LYS A 311 -8.44 17.50 -8.43
N THR A 312 -8.67 16.60 -9.40
CA THR A 312 -9.25 15.27 -9.18
C THR A 312 -8.43 14.49 -8.16
N LEU A 313 -7.10 14.42 -8.34
CA LEU A 313 -6.23 13.72 -7.41
C LEU A 313 -6.30 14.29 -5.99
N HIS A 314 -6.19 15.62 -5.85
CA HIS A 314 -6.16 16.28 -4.54
C HIS A 314 -7.44 16.02 -3.75
N VAL A 315 -8.60 16.05 -4.44
CA VAL A 315 -9.90 15.76 -3.84
C VAL A 315 -10.01 14.29 -3.45
N LEU A 316 -9.76 13.37 -4.38
CA LEU A 316 -9.94 11.92 -4.16
C LEU A 316 -9.01 11.41 -3.05
N ARG A 317 -7.70 11.62 -3.17
CA ARG A 317 -6.74 11.22 -2.13
C ARG A 317 -7.02 11.90 -0.81
N GLY A 318 -7.36 13.18 -0.88
CA GLY A 318 -7.64 13.99 0.28
C GLY A 318 -8.78 13.43 1.12
N GLU A 319 -9.84 13.00 0.45
CA GLU A 319 -11.00 12.40 1.10
C GLU A 319 -10.74 10.97 1.56
N LEU A 320 -10.05 10.12 0.77
CA LEU A 320 -9.69 8.76 1.19
C LEU A 320 -8.83 8.75 2.47
N ASP A 321 -7.87 9.67 2.58
CA ASP A 321 -7.07 9.89 3.80
C ASP A 321 -7.94 10.34 4.97
N SER A 322 -8.91 11.23 4.73
CA SER A 322 -9.84 11.69 5.77
C SER A 322 -10.79 10.58 6.23
N VAL A 323 -11.27 9.70 5.35
CA VAL A 323 -12.06 8.52 5.76
C VAL A 323 -11.21 7.64 6.69
N LEU A 324 -9.99 7.29 6.27
CA LEU A 324 -9.10 6.46 7.08
C LEU A 324 -8.81 7.12 8.44
N TYR A 325 -8.43 8.39 8.44
CA TYR A 325 -7.91 9.08 9.62
C TYR A 325 -9.00 9.65 10.54
N ASP A 326 -9.95 10.40 9.98
CA ASP A 326 -10.96 11.13 10.75
C ASP A 326 -12.15 10.23 11.12
N ASP A 327 -12.62 9.39 10.18
CA ASP A 327 -13.83 8.58 10.36
C ASP A 327 -13.54 7.21 10.99
N PHE A 328 -12.36 6.63 10.72
CA PHE A 328 -11.97 5.29 11.19
C PHE A 328 -10.72 5.25 12.08
N ALA A 329 -10.12 6.40 12.40
CA ALA A 329 -8.95 6.53 13.28
C ALA A 329 -7.77 5.61 12.92
N GLY A 330 -7.66 5.26 11.65
CA GLY A 330 -6.50 4.59 11.08
C GLY A 330 -5.35 5.56 10.84
N ARG A 331 -4.26 5.01 10.32
CA ARG A 331 -3.06 5.76 9.97
C ARG A 331 -2.70 5.48 8.52
N LYS A 332 -2.70 6.54 7.71
CA LYS A 332 -2.04 6.50 6.40
C LYS A 332 -0.55 6.33 6.60
N ILE A 333 0.02 5.31 5.95
CA ILE A 333 1.47 5.13 5.87
C ILE A 333 2.04 6.03 4.78
N ARG A 334 1.46 5.95 3.57
CA ARG A 334 1.87 6.73 2.39
C ARG A 334 0.81 6.67 1.28
N PHE A 335 0.97 7.55 0.29
CA PHE A 335 0.44 7.29 -1.06
C PHE A 335 1.57 6.71 -1.93
N ILE A 336 1.23 5.78 -2.81
CA ILE A 336 2.15 5.18 -3.79
C ILE A 336 1.51 5.40 -5.15
N GLY A 337 1.99 6.41 -5.88
CA GLY A 337 1.17 6.94 -6.96
C GLY A 337 -0.19 7.36 -6.39
N ASP A 338 -1.25 7.09 -7.12
CA ASP A 338 -2.64 7.34 -6.73
C ASP A 338 -3.23 6.40 -5.66
N CYS A 339 -2.54 5.32 -5.33
CA CYS A 339 -2.97 4.37 -4.30
C CYS A 339 -2.66 4.85 -2.87
N ILE A 340 -3.62 4.68 -1.95
CA ILE A 340 -3.41 4.88 -0.51
C ILE A 340 -3.08 3.56 0.19
N HIS A 341 -2.01 3.54 0.98
CA HIS A 341 -1.72 2.47 1.93
C HIS A 341 -1.95 2.96 3.36
N GLY A 342 -2.88 2.31 4.06
CA GLY A 342 -3.24 2.59 5.45
C GLY A 342 -3.21 1.36 6.35
N ILE A 343 -3.18 1.62 7.66
CA ILE A 343 -3.34 0.60 8.70
C ILE A 343 -4.34 1.06 9.76
N LEU A 344 -5.03 0.12 10.41
CA LEU A 344 -5.91 0.40 11.54
C LEU A 344 -5.98 -0.79 12.50
N VAL A 345 -6.40 -0.50 13.74
CA VAL A 345 -6.48 -1.50 14.82
C VAL A 345 -7.52 -1.08 15.86
N GLU A 346 -8.09 -2.07 16.53
CA GLU A 346 -8.94 -1.93 17.70
C GLU A 346 -8.44 -2.79 18.86
N GLY A 347 -8.91 -2.48 20.08
CA GLY A 347 -8.51 -3.19 21.30
C GLY A 347 -7.89 -2.26 22.33
N THR A 348 -6.88 -2.75 23.03
CA THR A 348 -6.20 -2.04 24.14
C THR A 348 -4.71 -1.91 23.89
N ALA A 349 -3.98 -1.32 24.84
CA ALA A 349 -2.52 -1.27 24.79
C ALA A 349 -1.87 -2.66 24.88
N GLN A 350 -2.60 -3.67 25.41
CA GLN A 350 -2.08 -5.01 25.68
C GLN A 350 -2.52 -6.04 24.65
N THR A 351 -3.73 -5.91 24.09
CA THR A 351 -4.31 -6.88 23.14
C THR A 351 -5.00 -6.18 21.99
N THR A 352 -4.95 -6.80 20.81
CA THR A 352 -5.82 -6.44 19.69
C THR A 352 -7.16 -7.14 19.87
N ASP A 353 -8.24 -6.48 19.47
CA ASP A 353 -9.55 -7.10 19.25
C ASP A 353 -9.66 -7.40 17.76
N ASP A 354 -9.37 -8.63 17.36
CA ASP A 354 -9.25 -9.02 15.95
C ASP A 354 -10.59 -8.91 15.22
N ALA A 355 -11.69 -9.28 15.89
CA ALA A 355 -13.04 -9.22 15.33
C ALA A 355 -13.51 -7.77 15.13
N GLU A 356 -13.30 -6.91 16.13
CA GLU A 356 -13.64 -5.49 16.02
C GLU A 356 -12.76 -4.78 15.00
N THR A 357 -11.46 -5.14 14.94
CA THR A 357 -10.52 -4.64 13.93
C THR A 357 -10.96 -5.04 12.52
N ALA A 358 -11.34 -6.31 12.30
CA ALA A 358 -11.80 -6.79 10.99
C ALA A 358 -13.10 -6.11 10.55
N LYS A 359 -14.08 -5.99 11.46
CA LYS A 359 -15.33 -5.28 11.21
C LYS A 359 -15.09 -3.83 10.81
N ASN A 360 -14.30 -3.08 11.59
CA ASN A 360 -14.06 -1.66 11.34
C ASN A 360 -13.16 -1.43 10.12
N ALA A 361 -12.29 -2.37 9.76
CA ALA A 361 -11.54 -2.30 8.51
C ALA A 361 -12.44 -2.45 7.28
N LEU A 362 -13.41 -3.36 7.33
CA LEU A 362 -14.38 -3.55 6.24
C LEU A 362 -15.34 -2.36 6.14
N LEU A 363 -15.80 -1.81 7.26
CA LEU A 363 -16.56 -0.55 7.28
C LEU A 363 -15.75 0.62 6.72
N CYS A 364 -14.44 0.69 7.00
CA CYS A 364 -13.54 1.70 6.44
C CYS A 364 -13.43 1.56 4.91
N ALA A 365 -13.21 0.34 4.40
CA ALA A 365 -13.18 0.07 2.96
C ALA A 365 -14.51 0.45 2.27
N ALA A 366 -15.64 0.15 2.91
CA ALA A 366 -16.97 0.52 2.43
C ALA A 366 -17.16 2.05 2.40
N ALA A 367 -16.73 2.74 3.46
CA ALA A 367 -16.75 4.20 3.54
C ALA A 367 -15.84 4.86 2.50
N MET A 368 -14.65 4.31 2.24
CA MET A 368 -13.75 4.78 1.18
C MET A 368 -14.45 4.74 -0.18
N ARG A 369 -15.18 3.66 -0.48
CA ARG A 369 -15.97 3.56 -1.72
C ARG A 369 -17.11 4.59 -1.77
N SER A 370 -17.89 4.74 -0.70
CA SER A 370 -18.95 5.76 -0.64
C SER A 370 -18.40 7.18 -0.83
N SER A 371 -17.31 7.52 -0.15
CA SER A 371 -16.66 8.82 -0.29
C SER A 371 -16.06 9.04 -1.68
N PHE A 372 -15.49 8.01 -2.29
CA PHE A 372 -15.00 8.08 -3.67
C PHE A 372 -16.13 8.40 -4.64
N ASN A 373 -17.25 7.65 -4.57
CA ASN A 373 -18.41 7.87 -5.43
C ASN A 373 -19.00 9.28 -5.25
N LEU A 374 -19.08 9.75 -3.99
CA LEU A 374 -19.51 11.11 -3.68
C LEU A 374 -18.53 12.16 -4.27
N ALA A 375 -17.23 11.97 -4.08
CA ALA A 375 -16.22 12.89 -4.60
C ALA A 375 -16.22 12.96 -6.13
N MET A 376 -16.40 11.84 -6.84
CA MET A 376 -16.59 11.82 -8.29
C MET A 376 -17.82 12.61 -8.71
N SER A 377 -18.92 12.50 -7.96
CA SER A 377 -20.16 13.25 -8.22
C SER A 377 -19.98 14.75 -8.01
N GLU A 378 -19.27 15.16 -6.96
CA GLU A 378 -19.00 16.57 -6.66
C GLU A 378 -17.97 17.18 -7.64
N LEU A 379 -16.96 16.42 -8.08
CA LEU A 379 -16.03 16.84 -9.15
C LEU A 379 -16.79 17.13 -10.45
N LYS A 380 -17.70 16.22 -10.84
CA LYS A 380 -18.56 16.41 -12.01
C LYS A 380 -19.48 17.62 -11.85
N ALA A 381 -20.06 17.83 -10.67
CA ALA A 381 -20.91 18.99 -10.39
C ALA A 381 -20.13 20.32 -10.43
N ALA A 382 -18.83 20.28 -10.15
CA ALA A 382 -17.91 21.41 -10.28
C ALA A 382 -17.31 21.55 -11.69
N GLU A 383 -17.82 20.81 -12.67
CA GLU A 383 -17.36 20.81 -14.08
C GLU A 383 -15.87 20.47 -14.23
N ILE A 384 -15.33 19.66 -13.31
CA ILE A 384 -13.97 19.13 -13.41
C ILE A 384 -14.05 17.77 -14.11
N ASP A 385 -13.36 17.64 -15.23
CA ASP A 385 -13.23 16.36 -15.93
C ASP A 385 -12.42 15.39 -15.07
N ALA A 386 -13.09 14.38 -14.52
CA ALA A 386 -12.49 13.33 -13.70
C ALA A 386 -12.40 11.98 -14.42
N GLY A 387 -12.73 11.91 -15.72
CA GLY A 387 -12.71 10.66 -16.49
C GLY A 387 -13.59 9.53 -15.92
N ASP A 388 -13.27 8.30 -16.33
CA ASP A 388 -13.91 7.06 -15.85
C ASP A 388 -13.00 6.34 -14.85
N LEU A 389 -12.97 6.87 -13.63
CA LEU A 389 -12.15 6.36 -12.52
C LEU A 389 -12.96 5.42 -11.64
N GLY A 390 -12.28 4.43 -11.09
CA GLY A 390 -12.81 3.54 -10.06
C GLY A 390 -11.93 3.49 -8.81
N LEU A 391 -12.33 2.67 -7.84
CA LEU A 391 -11.58 2.39 -6.62
C LEU A 391 -11.51 0.88 -6.38
N ALA A 392 -10.31 0.32 -6.56
CA ALA A 392 -9.99 -1.07 -6.23
C ALA A 392 -9.45 -1.14 -4.79
N ILE A 393 -10.06 -1.96 -3.93
CA ILE A 393 -9.69 -2.02 -2.51
C ILE A 393 -9.29 -3.43 -2.11
N GLY A 394 -8.18 -3.57 -1.39
CA GLY A 394 -7.72 -4.82 -0.79
C GLY A 394 -7.41 -4.63 0.69
N VAL A 395 -7.83 -5.60 1.50
CA VAL A 395 -7.73 -5.52 2.96
C VAL A 395 -7.26 -6.85 3.52
N GLU A 396 -6.29 -6.83 4.44
CA GLU A 396 -5.81 -8.06 5.11
C GLU A 396 -5.38 -7.79 6.55
N HIS A 397 -5.66 -8.76 7.41
CA HIS A 397 -5.30 -8.77 8.82
C HIS A 397 -4.01 -9.55 9.07
N GLY A 398 -3.18 -9.09 10.00
CA GLY A 398 -2.00 -9.82 10.46
C GLY A 398 -1.11 -8.98 11.37
N VAL A 399 0.04 -9.52 11.75
CA VAL A 399 0.97 -8.80 12.61
C VAL A 399 1.79 -7.82 11.77
N ILE A 400 1.65 -6.52 12.00
CA ILE A 400 2.31 -5.47 11.19
C ILE A 400 3.44 -4.83 11.99
N SER A 401 4.59 -4.62 11.37
CA SER A 401 5.66 -3.79 11.92
C SER A 401 5.76 -2.44 11.21
N VAL A 402 5.88 -1.37 12.00
CA VAL A 402 6.04 0.01 11.51
C VAL A 402 7.28 0.65 12.14
N THR A 403 8.15 1.21 11.31
CA THR A 403 9.39 1.87 11.74
C THR A 403 9.86 2.91 10.72
N ARG A 404 11.04 3.48 10.92
CA ARG A 404 11.77 4.22 9.89
C ARG A 404 13.17 3.64 9.68
N LEU A 405 13.54 3.43 8.42
CA LEU A 405 14.82 2.86 7.98
C LEU A 405 15.80 3.97 7.61
N GLY A 406 17.09 3.65 7.53
CA GLY A 406 18.14 4.59 7.12
C GLY A 406 18.85 5.32 8.25
N ILE A 407 19.45 6.45 7.88
CA ILE A 407 20.32 7.27 8.74
C ILE A 407 19.51 8.37 9.41
N LYS A 408 19.90 8.75 10.62
CA LYS A 408 19.27 9.85 11.35
C LYS A 408 19.29 11.13 10.50
N GLY A 409 18.13 11.75 10.29
CA GLY A 409 17.96 12.94 9.44
C GLY A 409 17.34 12.63 8.08
N GLU A 410 17.56 11.43 7.56
CA GLU A 410 17.19 11.00 6.20
C GLU A 410 16.44 9.66 6.25
N ARG A 411 15.65 9.42 7.29
CA ARG A 411 14.99 8.13 7.44
C ARG A 411 13.71 8.06 6.61
N THR A 412 13.50 6.96 5.91
CA THR A 412 12.22 6.67 5.24
C THR A 412 11.30 5.81 6.11
N ARG A 413 9.99 5.95 5.96
CA ARG A 413 8.99 5.13 6.67
C ARG A 413 8.99 3.71 6.10
N CYS A 414 8.79 2.70 6.95
CA CYS A 414 8.60 1.31 6.52
C CYS A 414 7.43 0.69 7.30
N CYS A 415 6.54 -0.01 6.58
CA CYS A 415 5.41 -0.72 7.15
C CYS A 415 5.32 -2.08 6.45
N ILE A 416 5.74 -3.15 7.14
CA ILE A 416 5.98 -4.46 6.50
C ILE A 416 5.38 -5.61 7.32
N SER A 417 4.83 -6.57 6.60
CA SER A 417 4.35 -7.89 7.06
C SER A 417 3.86 -8.70 5.86
N ARG A 418 3.54 -9.98 6.07
CA ARG A 418 2.79 -10.82 5.15
C ARG A 418 1.43 -10.20 4.83
N SER A 419 0.74 -9.65 5.82
CA SER A 419 -0.57 -8.99 5.61
C SER A 419 -0.48 -7.70 4.79
N VAL A 420 0.62 -6.94 4.86
CA VAL A 420 0.84 -5.79 3.98
C VAL A 420 1.01 -6.24 2.53
N LEU A 421 1.79 -7.30 2.26
CA LEU A 421 1.92 -7.83 0.90
C LEU A 421 0.62 -8.46 0.39
N ALA A 422 -0.09 -9.19 1.25
CA ALA A 422 -1.34 -9.85 0.91
C ALA A 422 -2.47 -8.84 0.64
N SER A 423 -2.62 -7.77 1.43
CA SER A 423 -3.64 -6.74 1.15
C SER A 423 -3.45 -6.05 -0.20
N GLU A 424 -2.20 -5.78 -0.60
CA GLU A 424 -1.89 -5.30 -1.95
C GLU A 424 -2.23 -6.36 -3.02
N GLY A 425 -1.90 -7.64 -2.78
CA GLY A 425 -2.29 -8.75 -3.66
C GLY A 425 -3.81 -8.89 -3.82
N GLU A 426 -4.57 -8.71 -2.74
CA GLU A 426 -6.03 -8.66 -2.76
C GLU A 426 -6.54 -7.45 -3.57
N GLN A 427 -5.93 -6.28 -3.41
CA GLN A 427 -6.29 -5.08 -4.18
C GLN A 427 -6.08 -5.30 -5.69
N LYS A 428 -4.94 -5.88 -6.09
CA LYS A 428 -4.62 -6.16 -7.50
C LYS A 428 -5.57 -7.16 -8.16
N ARG A 429 -6.30 -7.95 -7.37
CA ARG A 429 -7.36 -8.84 -7.86
C ARG A 429 -8.68 -8.09 -8.13
N CYS A 430 -8.80 -6.82 -7.74
CA CYS A 430 -10.02 -6.03 -7.90
C CYS A 430 -9.95 -5.14 -9.15
N ASN A 431 -11.09 -4.97 -9.81
CA ASN A 431 -11.30 -3.80 -10.68
C ASN A 431 -11.79 -2.58 -9.85
N GLY A 432 -11.98 -1.44 -10.50
CA GLY A 432 -12.43 -0.18 -9.89
C GLY A 432 -13.79 -0.21 -9.15
N ARG A 433 -14.53 -1.32 -9.18
CA ARG A 433 -15.78 -1.47 -8.42
C ARG A 433 -15.68 -2.48 -7.29
N GLN A 434 -14.53 -3.14 -7.13
CA GLN A 434 -14.39 -4.29 -6.26
C GLN A 434 -13.57 -4.02 -5.01
N THR A 435 -13.99 -4.67 -3.92
CA THR A 435 -13.26 -4.78 -2.67
C THR A 435 -12.98 -6.26 -2.41
N ALA A 436 -11.75 -6.60 -2.03
CA ALA A 436 -11.36 -7.95 -1.64
C ALA A 436 -10.80 -7.99 -0.22
N MET A 437 -11.00 -9.12 0.45
CA MET A 437 -10.44 -9.39 1.76
C MET A 437 -9.56 -10.63 1.74
N GLY A 438 -8.42 -10.54 2.43
CA GLY A 438 -7.50 -11.64 2.58
C GLY A 438 -8.06 -12.74 3.49
N PRO A 439 -7.46 -13.95 3.44
CA PRO A 439 -7.95 -15.09 4.19
C PRO A 439 -7.96 -14.89 5.70
N GLU A 440 -7.02 -14.15 6.28
CA GLU A 440 -6.98 -13.97 7.73
C GLU A 440 -8.05 -12.97 8.19
N LEU A 441 -8.23 -11.87 7.47
CA LEU A 441 -9.32 -10.92 7.72
C LEU A 441 -10.69 -11.62 7.64
N TYR A 442 -10.88 -12.51 6.65
CA TYR A 442 -12.15 -13.23 6.47
C TYR A 442 -12.52 -14.06 7.71
N LYS A 443 -11.55 -14.71 8.36
CA LYS A 443 -11.78 -15.53 9.57
C LYS A 443 -12.31 -14.70 10.75
N HIS A 444 -11.84 -13.46 10.87
CA HIS A 444 -12.20 -12.54 11.95
C HIS A 444 -13.37 -11.61 11.59
N ALA A 445 -13.74 -11.54 10.31
CA ALA A 445 -14.84 -10.72 9.84
C ALA A 445 -16.19 -11.21 10.40
N PRO A 446 -17.16 -10.32 10.65
CA PRO A 446 -18.54 -10.72 10.96
C PRO A 446 -19.10 -11.69 9.92
N GLU A 447 -19.89 -12.67 10.36
CA GLU A 447 -20.51 -13.69 9.50
C GLU A 447 -21.31 -13.07 8.34
N GLN A 448 -21.93 -11.92 8.58
CA GLN A 448 -22.67 -11.17 7.57
C GLN A 448 -21.75 -10.72 6.44
N PHE A 449 -20.55 -10.23 6.74
CA PHE A 449 -19.57 -9.86 5.72
C PHE A 449 -18.92 -11.08 5.06
N GLN A 450 -18.68 -12.15 5.80
CA GLN A 450 -18.22 -13.42 5.22
C GLN A 450 -19.21 -13.92 4.16
N THR A 451 -20.50 -13.96 4.51
CA THR A 451 -21.60 -14.32 3.59
C THR A 451 -21.65 -13.38 2.38
N LEU A 452 -21.51 -12.08 2.63
CA LEU A 452 -21.62 -11.05 1.61
C LEU A 452 -20.50 -11.11 0.55
N PHE A 453 -19.29 -11.48 0.97
CA PHE A 453 -18.11 -11.61 0.09
C PHE A 453 -17.93 -13.02 -0.47
N GLY A 454 -18.51 -14.04 0.18
CA GLY A 454 -18.47 -15.43 -0.25
C GLY A 454 -17.06 -16.04 -0.30
N ALA A 455 -16.96 -17.21 -0.92
CA ALA A 455 -15.71 -17.96 -1.01
C ALA A 455 -14.60 -17.23 -1.79
N ASP A 456 -15.00 -16.41 -2.78
CA ASP A 456 -14.08 -15.58 -3.56
C ASP A 456 -13.45 -14.45 -2.74
N ARG A 457 -14.04 -14.13 -1.59
CA ARG A 457 -13.64 -13.05 -0.68
C ARG A 457 -13.52 -11.71 -1.39
N ARG A 458 -14.38 -11.49 -2.39
CA ARG A 458 -14.37 -10.31 -3.25
C ARG A 458 -15.79 -9.91 -3.62
N ARG A 459 -16.08 -8.62 -3.54
CA ARG A 459 -17.41 -8.08 -3.77
C ARG A 459 -17.37 -6.78 -4.57
N ALA A 460 -18.28 -6.66 -5.53
CA ALA A 460 -18.52 -5.40 -6.23
C ALA A 460 -19.44 -4.47 -5.42
N ASP A 461 -19.20 -3.17 -5.53
CA ASP A 461 -20.04 -2.10 -4.98
C ASP A 461 -20.31 -2.25 -3.48
N PHE A 462 -19.31 -2.72 -2.73
CA PHE A 462 -19.37 -2.74 -1.28
C PHE A 462 -19.17 -1.33 -0.73
N ASP A 463 -20.27 -0.57 -0.63
CA ASP A 463 -20.33 0.78 -0.09
C ASP A 463 -20.82 0.80 1.37
N TYR A 464 -20.76 1.96 2.02
CA TYR A 464 -21.06 2.09 3.45
C TYR A 464 -22.52 1.75 3.78
N VAL A 465 -23.47 2.03 2.88
CA VAL A 465 -24.88 1.70 3.07
C VAL A 465 -25.05 0.17 3.04
N ALA A 466 -24.47 -0.49 2.03
CA ALA A 466 -24.50 -1.95 1.92
C ALA A 466 -23.84 -2.63 3.13
N ALA A 467 -22.76 -2.05 3.66
CA ALA A 467 -22.10 -2.56 4.86
C ALA A 467 -22.97 -2.42 6.11
N GLU A 468 -23.60 -1.27 6.33
CA GLU A 468 -24.51 -1.03 7.45
C GLU A 468 -25.77 -1.91 7.36
N GLU A 469 -26.37 -2.06 6.17
CA GLU A 469 -27.54 -2.92 5.98
C GLU A 469 -27.22 -4.40 6.24
N ALA A 470 -26.01 -4.85 5.90
CA ALA A 470 -25.56 -6.21 6.19
C ALA A 470 -25.40 -6.45 7.71
N LEU A 471 -24.83 -5.49 8.46
CA LEU A 471 -24.67 -5.61 9.92
C LEU A 471 -25.97 -5.39 10.69
N ASN A 472 -26.85 -4.52 10.18
CA ASN A 472 -28.08 -4.08 10.82
C ASN A 472 -29.30 -4.33 9.92
N PRO A 473 -29.64 -5.60 9.60
CA PRO A 473 -30.73 -5.89 8.68
C PRO A 473 -32.07 -5.42 9.27
N LYS A 474 -32.85 -4.72 8.43
CA LYS A 474 -34.22 -4.27 8.77
C LYS A 474 -35.09 -5.46 9.19
N ALA A 475 -36.04 -5.22 10.10
CA ALA A 475 -36.86 -6.27 10.72
C ALA A 475 -37.62 -7.18 9.73
N GLU A 476 -37.96 -6.68 8.54
CA GLU A 476 -38.63 -7.45 7.48
C GLU A 476 -37.68 -8.48 6.83
N ALA A 477 -36.39 -8.17 6.69
CA ALA A 477 -35.37 -9.09 6.18
C ALA A 477 -35.07 -10.22 7.18
N LYS A 478 -35.17 -9.94 8.49
CA LYS A 478 -35.03 -10.97 9.54
C LYS A 478 -36.11 -12.06 9.46
N LYS A 479 -37.34 -11.72 9.03
CA LYS A 479 -38.42 -12.70 8.82
C LYS A 479 -38.16 -13.58 7.59
N ALA A 480 -37.63 -13.02 6.51
CA ALA A 480 -37.31 -13.78 5.29
C ALA A 480 -36.18 -14.80 5.53
N ALA A 481 -35.12 -14.41 6.25
CA ALA A 481 -34.02 -15.33 6.61
C ALA A 481 -34.46 -16.46 7.57
N ALA A 482 -35.37 -16.16 8.52
CA ALA A 482 -35.96 -17.18 9.39
C ALA A 482 -36.87 -18.16 8.64
N LEU A 483 -37.49 -17.73 7.54
CA LEU A 483 -38.31 -18.57 6.67
C LEU A 483 -37.47 -19.43 5.71
N SER A 484 -36.29 -18.96 5.27
CA SER A 484 -35.38 -19.74 4.41
C SER A 484 -34.50 -20.75 5.16
N GLY A 485 -34.30 -20.57 6.48
CA GLY A 485 -33.66 -21.57 7.35
C GLY A 485 -34.59 -22.71 7.80
N GLY A 486 -35.88 -22.62 7.48
CA GLY A 486 -36.94 -23.55 7.90
C GLY A 486 -37.27 -24.62 6.86
N LEU A 487 -36.28 -25.36 6.36
CA LEU A 487 -36.51 -26.56 5.52
C LEU A 487 -36.13 -27.88 6.21
N LEU A 488 -35.93 -27.85 7.53
CA LEU A 488 -35.97 -29.05 8.35
C LEU A 488 -37.32 -29.10 9.07
N GLN A 489 -38.27 -29.83 8.47
CA GLN A 489 -39.48 -30.24 9.15
C GLN A 489 -39.09 -31.05 10.41
N PRO A 490 -39.58 -30.70 11.62
CA PRO A 490 -39.61 -31.66 12.69
C PRO A 490 -40.63 -32.75 12.31
N ALA A 491 -40.17 -34.00 12.28
CA ALA A 491 -41.04 -35.15 12.13
C ALA A 491 -42.09 -35.15 13.26
N THR A 492 -43.35 -34.97 12.89
CA THR A 492 -44.50 -35.14 13.78
C THR A 492 -44.62 -36.61 14.17
N ALA A 493 -44.31 -36.94 15.42
CA ALA A 493 -44.75 -38.18 16.05
C ALA A 493 -45.98 -37.88 16.92
N THR A 494 -47.16 -37.94 16.33
CA THR A 494 -48.42 -38.08 17.07
C THR A 494 -48.69 -39.56 17.31
N ALA A 495 -48.53 -40.02 18.56
CA ALA A 495 -49.45 -40.97 19.21
C ALA A 495 -48.95 -41.33 20.61
N ALA A 496 -49.58 -40.76 21.64
CA ALA A 496 -50.15 -41.49 22.78
C ALA A 496 -50.55 -40.49 23.87
N ALA A 497 -51.84 -40.21 23.96
CA ALA A 497 -52.45 -39.54 25.09
C ALA A 497 -52.57 -40.52 26.27
N ALA A 498 -51.96 -40.16 27.40
CA ALA A 498 -52.33 -40.50 28.78
C ALA A 498 -51.30 -39.78 29.66
N GLY A 499 -51.56 -38.59 30.19
CA GLY A 499 -52.60 -38.33 31.17
C GLY A 499 -52.14 -38.75 32.56
N PHE A 500 -51.17 -38.05 33.16
CA PHE A 500 -51.00 -38.01 34.62
C PHE A 500 -50.32 -36.71 35.07
N SER A 501 -51.06 -35.93 35.85
CA SER A 501 -50.61 -34.80 36.65
C SER A 501 -49.89 -35.32 37.90
N PHE A 502 -48.76 -34.71 38.26
CA PHE A 502 -48.17 -34.87 39.60
C PHE A 502 -48.06 -33.52 40.31
N GLY A 503 -48.75 -33.46 41.45
CA GLY A 503 -48.82 -32.31 42.34
C GLY A 503 -47.57 -32.11 43.19
N LYS A 504 -47.54 -30.92 43.79
CA LYS A 504 -46.51 -30.45 44.74
C LYS A 504 -46.43 -31.34 45.98
N VAL A 505 -45.29 -31.99 46.21
CA VAL A 505 -44.87 -32.46 47.55
C VAL A 505 -43.36 -32.30 47.71
N ALA A 506 -42.95 -31.91 48.92
CA ALA A 506 -41.61 -31.54 49.33
C ALA A 506 -40.61 -32.71 49.46
N ALA A 507 -39.32 -32.35 49.39
CA ALA A 507 -38.18 -33.24 49.50
C ALA A 507 -38.04 -33.92 50.87
N GLN A 508 -37.61 -35.19 50.86
CA GLN A 508 -37.05 -35.94 51.99
C GLN A 508 -35.88 -36.83 51.48
N PRO A 509 -34.85 -37.12 52.30
CA PRO A 509 -33.55 -37.58 51.81
C PRO A 509 -33.29 -39.10 51.90
N SER A 510 -32.35 -39.53 51.05
CA SER A 510 -31.39 -40.66 51.09
C SER A 510 -31.80 -42.02 51.68
N ASN A 511 -31.54 -43.10 50.91
CA ASN A 511 -30.89 -44.31 51.43
C ASN A 511 -30.14 -45.09 50.33
N SER A 512 -28.83 -45.16 50.53
CA SER A 512 -27.91 -46.31 50.42
C SER A 512 -28.27 -47.57 49.60
N GLN A 513 -27.27 -47.92 48.77
CA GLN A 513 -26.58 -49.21 48.65
C GLN A 513 -27.03 -50.30 47.63
N ARG A 514 -25.96 -50.96 47.13
CA ARG A 514 -25.82 -52.23 46.39
C ARG A 514 -26.09 -52.12 44.89
N GLY A 515 -25.20 -52.57 44.01
CA GLY A 515 -24.00 -53.39 44.15
C GLY A 515 -23.63 -53.90 42.75
N PHE A 516 -22.35 -54.12 42.54
CA PHE A 516 -21.77 -54.67 41.30
C PHE A 516 -22.34 -56.05 40.96
N ALA A 517 -22.54 -56.27 39.67
CA ALA A 517 -22.17 -57.50 38.98
C ALA A 517 -21.28 -57.10 37.79
#